data_AF-A0A2V2SDY8-F1
#
_entry.id   AF-A0A2V2SDY8-F1
#
_cell.length_a   1.000
_cell.length_b   1.000
_cell.length_c   1.000
_cell.angle_alpha   90.00
_cell.angle_beta   90.00
_cell.angle_gamma   90.00
#
_symmetry.space_group_name_H-M   'P 1'
#
loop_
_entity.id
_entity.type
_entity.pdbx_description
1 polymer ?
#
loop_
_entity_poly.entity_id
_entity_poly.type
_entity_poly.pdbx_seq_one_letter_code
_entity_poly.pdbx_strand_id
1 'polypeptide(L)'
;MCLAPNLREAYLQHVSIEAIRNELRALPSAERRKLMAFMVALEDEGREGYAAKLAKRIDDRSPERWLTPEQCERELGLPSERDPK
;
A
#
# COMPACT_ATOMS: atom_id res chain seq x y z
N MET A 1 47.10 -0.45 16.96
CA MET A 1 45.70 -0.05 17.21
C MET A 1 44.99 -0.05 15.87
N CYS A 2 44.20 -1.08 15.58
CA CYS A 2 43.38 -1.12 14.37
C CYS A 2 41.93 -0.86 14.79
N LEU A 3 41.39 0.28 14.38
CA LEU A 3 39.94 0.51 14.37
C LEU A 3 39.37 -0.42 13.30
N ALA A 4 38.51 -1.37 13.69
CA ALA A 4 37.76 -2.15 12.73
C ALA A 4 36.75 -1.23 12.03
N PRO A 5 36.82 -1.07 10.70
CA PRO A 5 35.72 -0.49 9.95
C PRO A 5 34.53 -1.46 10.04
N ASN A 6 33.31 -1.00 9.69
CA ASN A 6 32.14 -1.80 9.26
C ASN A 6 30.86 -1.75 10.12
N LEU A 7 30.70 -0.82 11.08
CA LEU A 7 29.38 -0.61 11.72
C LEU A 7 28.29 -0.13 10.75
N ARG A 8 28.65 0.34 9.54
CA ARG A 8 27.68 0.73 8.49
C ARG A 8 27.14 -0.44 7.65
N GLU A 9 27.81 -1.59 7.60
CA GLU A 9 27.34 -2.76 6.83
C GLU A 9 26.46 -3.72 7.64
N ALA A 10 26.51 -3.64 8.98
CA ALA A 10 25.68 -4.47 9.85
C ALA A 10 24.18 -4.11 9.85
N TYR A 11 23.79 -2.99 9.22
CA TYR A 11 22.42 -2.44 9.27
C TYR A 11 21.55 -2.75 8.04
N LEU A 12 22.04 -3.59 7.11
CA LEU A 12 21.29 -4.03 5.93
C LEU A 12 21.08 -5.54 5.90
N GLN A 13 20.95 -6.18 7.06
CA GLN A 13 20.32 -7.50 7.10
C GLN A 13 18.83 -7.31 6.82
N HIS A 14 18.39 -7.61 5.59
CA HIS A 14 16.98 -7.85 5.30
C HIS A 14 16.46 -8.87 6.31
N VAL A 15 15.67 -8.41 7.29
CA VAL A 15 14.98 -9.34 8.20
C VAL A 15 14.06 -10.19 7.33
N SER A 16 14.34 -11.49 7.25
CA SER A 16 13.50 -12.40 6.48
C SER A 16 12.08 -12.41 7.03
N ILE A 17 11.08 -12.51 6.15
CA ILE A 17 9.68 -12.69 6.54
C ILE A 17 9.51 -13.91 7.46
N GLU A 18 10.33 -14.94 7.30
CA GLU A 18 10.31 -16.12 8.18
C GLU A 18 10.79 -15.79 9.60
N ALA A 19 11.81 -14.94 9.74
CA ALA A 19 12.29 -14.49 11.04
C ALA A 19 11.21 -13.67 11.76
N ILE A 20 10.56 -12.75 11.04
CA ILE A 20 9.42 -11.97 11.55
C ILE A 20 8.30 -12.92 11.99
N ARG A 21 7.91 -13.89 11.15
CA ARG A 21 6.85 -14.86 11.51
C ARG A 21 7.14 -15.62 12.79
N ASN A 22 8.39 -16.01 13.02
CA ASN A 22 8.77 -16.71 14.23
C ASN A 22 8.66 -15.81 15.47
N GLU A 23 9.10 -14.56 15.38
CA GLU A 23 8.92 -13.59 16.47
C GLU A 23 7.44 -13.29 16.74
N LEU A 24 6.62 -13.15 15.70
CA LEU A 24 5.19 -12.90 15.84
C LEU A 24 4.45 -14.05 16.53
N ARG A 25 4.87 -15.30 16.30
CA ARG A 25 4.29 -16.45 17.00
C ARG A 25 4.59 -16.43 18.50
N ALA A 26 5.76 -15.91 18.88
CA ALA A 26 6.18 -15.81 20.28
C ALA A 26 5.50 -14.65 21.04
N LEU A 27 4.95 -13.65 20.34
CA LEU A 27 4.31 -12.51 20.98
C LEU A 27 3.01 -12.87 21.73
N PRO A 28 2.70 -12.22 22.86
CA PRO A 28 1.39 -12.31 23.50
C PRO A 28 0.24 -11.88 22.58
N SER A 29 -0.97 -12.41 22.81
CA SER A 29 -2.14 -12.14 21.97
C SER A 29 -2.53 -10.65 21.88
N ALA A 30 -2.27 -9.87 22.93
CA ALA A 30 -2.51 -8.43 22.92
C ALA A 30 -1.55 -7.69 21.96
N GLU A 31 -0.27 -8.05 21.98
CA GLU A 31 0.74 -7.44 21.11
C GLU A 31 0.54 -7.84 19.64
N ARG A 32 0.16 -9.10 19.37
CA ARG A 32 -0.21 -9.52 18.00
C ARG A 32 -1.39 -8.72 17.44
N ARG A 33 -2.39 -8.38 18.26
CA ARG A 33 -3.53 -7.56 17.85
C ARG A 33 -3.12 -6.12 17.52
N LYS A 34 -2.24 -5.52 18.33
CA LYS A 34 -1.70 -4.18 18.06
C LYS A 34 -0.93 -4.14 16.74
N LEU A 35 -0.10 -5.15 16.48
CA LEU A 35 0.62 -5.23 15.21
C LEU A 35 -0.32 -5.37 14.02
N MET A 36 -1.38 -6.18 14.13
CA MET A 36 -2.36 -6.33 13.07
C MET A 36 -3.07 -5.00 12.74
N ALA A 37 -3.44 -4.23 13.78
CA ALA A 37 -4.00 -2.90 13.61
C ALA A 37 -3.00 -1.95 12.90
N PHE A 38 -1.72 -2.02 13.26
CA PHE A 38 -0.67 -1.24 12.61
C PHE A 38 -0.48 -1.64 11.13
N MET A 39 -0.51 -2.93 10.79
CA MET A 39 -0.42 -3.38 9.39
C MET A 39 -1.59 -2.87 8.54
N VAL A 40 -2.81 -2.82 9.10
CA VAL A 40 -3.98 -2.23 8.44
C VAL A 40 -3.78 -0.74 8.22
N ALA A 41 -3.27 -0.01 9.22
CA ALA A 41 -2.97 1.41 9.08
C ALA A 41 -1.92 1.67 7.99
N LEU A 42 -0.85 0.87 7.93
CA LEU A 42 0.15 0.97 6.87
C LEU A 42 -0.42 0.73 5.47
N GLU A 43 -1.36 -0.21 5.33
CA GLU A 43 -2.04 -0.43 4.06
C GLU A 43 -2.95 0.74 3.68
N ASP A 44 -3.59 1.35 4.68
CA ASP A 44 -4.43 2.54 4.50
C ASP A 44 -3.62 3.80 4.15
N GLU A 45 -2.46 4.01 4.76
CA GLU A 45 -1.51 5.08 4.41
C GLU A 45 -1.06 4.97 2.94
N GLY A 46 -0.83 3.75 2.45
CA GLY A 46 -0.58 3.50 1.03
C GLY A 46 -1.76 3.90 0.13
N ARG A 47 -2.97 3.93 0.67
CA ARG A 47 -4.21 4.35 0.01
C ARG A 47 -4.56 5.81 0.24
N GLU A 48 -3.99 6.53 1.21
CA GLU A 48 -4.25 7.97 1.41
C GLU A 48 -3.95 8.77 0.14
N GLY A 49 -2.84 8.46 -0.55
CA GLY A 49 -2.52 9.06 -1.84
C GLY A 49 -3.51 8.70 -2.96
N TYR A 50 -4.16 7.54 -2.87
CA TYR A 50 -5.23 7.13 -3.79
C TYR A 50 -6.56 7.82 -3.45
N ALA A 51 -6.94 7.89 -2.18
CA ALA A 51 -8.14 8.57 -1.69
C ALA A 51 -8.08 10.08 -2.00
N ALA A 52 -6.93 10.74 -1.80
CA ALA A 52 -6.74 12.14 -2.15
C ALA A 52 -6.85 12.39 -3.67
N LYS A 53 -6.32 11.48 -4.50
CA LYS A 53 -6.47 11.54 -5.96
C LYS A 53 -7.92 11.35 -6.38
N LEU A 54 -8.65 10.45 -5.73
CA LEU A 54 -10.06 10.18 -6.02
C LEU A 54 -10.93 11.38 -5.64
N ALA A 55 -10.74 11.94 -4.44
CA ALA A 55 -11.41 13.15 -3.98
C ALA A 55 -11.19 14.31 -4.95
N LYS A 56 -9.93 14.52 -5.39
CA LYS A 56 -9.61 15.54 -6.39
C LYS A 56 -10.33 15.32 -7.74
N ARG A 57 -10.52 14.07 -8.18
CA ARG A 57 -11.28 13.76 -9.41
C ARG A 57 -12.78 14.03 -9.23
N ILE A 58 -13.34 13.69 -8.07
CA ILE A 58 -14.76 13.90 -7.75
C ILE A 58 -15.07 15.40 -7.64
N ASP A 59 -14.18 16.17 -7.03
CA ASP A 59 -14.34 17.61 -6.83
C ASP A 59 -13.96 18.45 -8.07
N ASP A 60 -13.49 17.83 -9.17
CA ASP A 60 -13.10 18.56 -10.39
C ASP A 60 -14.33 19.12 -11.10
N ARG A 61 -14.45 20.46 -11.09
CA ARG A 61 -15.56 21.19 -11.74
C ARG A 61 -15.25 21.62 -13.17
N SER A 62 -14.09 21.27 -13.72
CA SER A 62 -13.67 21.67 -15.07
C SER A 62 -14.22 20.67 -16.09
N PRO A 63 -15.24 21.03 -16.90
CA PRO A 63 -15.89 20.08 -17.80
C PRO A 63 -14.94 19.53 -18.87
N GLU A 64 -13.86 20.25 -19.19
CA GLU A 64 -12.85 19.85 -20.17
C GLU A 64 -11.98 18.68 -19.69
N ARG A 65 -11.99 18.40 -18.39
CA ARG A 65 -11.23 17.31 -17.74
C ARG A 65 -12.08 16.08 -17.45
N TRP A 66 -13.39 16.14 -17.72
CA TRP A 66 -14.30 15.04 -17.48
C TRP A 66 -14.14 13.97 -18.56
N LEU A 67 -14.11 12.72 -18.11
CA LEU A 67 -14.08 11.58 -19.01
C LEU A 67 -15.49 11.28 -19.52
N THR A 68 -15.60 10.80 -20.75
CA THR A 68 -16.85 10.18 -21.20
C THR A 68 -17.09 8.87 -20.42
N PRO A 69 -18.35 8.40 -20.32
CA PRO A 69 -18.65 7.13 -19.67
C PRO A 69 -17.78 5.96 -20.17
N GLU A 70 -17.54 5.88 -21.47
CA GLU A 70 -16.74 4.82 -22.12
C GLU A 70 -15.24 4.92 -21.78
N GLN A 71 -14.74 6.14 -21.57
CA GLN A 71 -13.37 6.37 -21.10
C GLN A 71 -13.23 5.99 -19.63
N CYS A 72 -14.24 6.28 -18.81
CA CYS A 72 -14.29 5.89 -17.40
C CYS A 72 -14.28 4.36 -17.24
N GLU A 73 -15.15 3.64 -17.98
CA GLU A 73 -15.20 2.17 -17.97
C GLU A 73 -13.85 1.54 -18.31
N ARG A 74 -13.15 2.09 -19.30
CA ARG A 74 -11.84 1.62 -19.73
C ARG A 74 -10.75 1.81 -18.67
N GLU A 75 -10.73 2.97 -18.01
CA GLU A 75 -9.79 3.22 -16.90
C GLU A 75 -10.06 2.31 -15.69
N LEU A 76 -11.32 1.99 -15.45
CA LEU A 76 -11.74 1.13 -14.34
C LEU A 76 -11.59 -0.37 -14.64
N GLY A 77 -11.20 -0.74 -15.86
CA GLY A 77 -11.10 -2.14 -16.28
C GLY A 77 -12.43 -2.87 -16.29
N LEU A 78 -13.54 -2.13 -16.43
CA LEU A 78 -14.88 -2.69 -16.52
C LEU A 78 -15.14 -3.13 -17.97
N PRO A 79 -15.79 -4.29 -18.17
CA PRO A 79 -16.20 -4.70 -19.51
C PRO A 79 -17.20 -3.67 -20.03
N SER A 80 -16.90 -3.06 -21.17
CA SER A 80 -17.86 -2.22 -21.87
C SER A 80 -19.02 -3.11 -22.32
N GLU A 81 -20.28 -2.70 -22.11
CA GLU A 81 -21.49 -3.46 -22.47
C GLU A 81 -21.59 -3.84 -23.97
N ARG A 82 -20.60 -3.49 -24.79
CA ARG A 82 -20.55 -3.71 -26.24
C ARG A 82 -19.75 -4.94 -26.68
N ASP A 83 -19.25 -5.76 -25.78
CA ASP A 83 -18.69 -7.07 -26.14
C ASP A 83 -19.77 -8.16 -26.04
N PRO A 84 -20.42 -8.57 -27.15
CA PRO A 84 -21.23 -9.78 -27.13
C PRO A 84 -20.31 -10.99 -26.96
N LYS A 85 -20.72 -11.91 -26.07
CA LYS A 85 -20.13 -13.25 -25.95
C LYS A 85 -20.18 -14.03 -27.26
#